data_AF-A0A4Q7CIM0-F1
#
_entry.id   AF-A0A4Q7CIM0-F1
#
_cell.length_a   1.000
_cell.length_b   1.000
_cell.length_c   1.000
_cell.angle_alpha   90.00
_cell.angle_beta   90.00
_cell.angle_gamma   90.00
#
_symmetry.space_group_name_H-M   'P 1'
#
loop_
_entity.id
_entity.type
_entity.pdbx_description
1 polymer ?
#
loop_
_entity_poly.entity_id
_entity_poly.type
_entity_poly.pdbx_seq_one_letter_code
_entity_poly.pdbx_strand_id
1 'polypeptide(L)' 'VKVLELVGVGYRAQMQGKDLILNVGYSHPVEIKAEENITFSVEKNTVVKVEGISKEQVGALASNIRSVRPPEPYKGKG' A
#
# COMPACT_ATOMS: atom_id res chain seq x y z
N VAL A 1 10.73 8.54 0.34
CA VAL A 1 10.42 7.26 -0.31
C VAL A 1 10.28 6.16 0.73
N LYS A 2 9.21 5.37 0.66
CA LYS A 2 9.01 4.13 1.43
C LYS A 2 8.54 3.04 0.47
N VAL A 3 8.97 1.81 0.72
CA VAL A 3 8.57 0.62 -0.06
C VAL A 3 7.83 -0.31 0.88
N LEU A 4 6.69 -0.83 0.43
CA LEU A 4 5.87 -1.81 1.12
C LEU A 4 5.75 -3.05 0.25
N GLU A 5 5.80 -4.21 0.88
CA GLU A 5 5.64 -5.50 0.23
C GLU A 5 4.40 -6.18 0.79
N LEU A 6 3.54 -6.67 -0.10
CA LEU A 6 2.35 -7.42 0.23
C LEU A 6 2.71 -8.92 0.28
N VAL A 7 2.44 -9.55 1.42
CA VAL A 7 2.67 -10.98 1.61
C VAL A 7 1.32 -11.67 1.76
N GLY A 8 0.98 -12.54 0.81
CA GLY A 8 -0.27 -13.30 0.88
C GLY A 8 -0.66 -13.95 -0.43
N VAL A 9 -1.48 -14.99 -0.34
CA VAL A 9 -2.01 -15.66 -1.54
C VAL A 9 -3.09 -14.78 -2.15
N GLY A 10 -2.92 -14.42 -3.42
CA GLY A 10 -3.85 -13.54 -4.14
C GLY A 10 -3.77 -12.08 -3.76
N TYR A 11 -2.78 -11.68 -2.95
CA TYR A 11 -2.61 -10.28 -2.56
C TYR A 11 -2.02 -9.49 -3.73
N ARG A 12 -2.61 -8.34 -4.03
CA ARG A 12 -2.12 -7.46 -5.08
C ARG A 12 -2.52 -6.01 -4.87
N ALA A 13 -1.65 -5.13 -5.30
CA ALA A 13 -1.85 -3.70 -5.44
C ALA A 13 -1.93 -3.33 -6.92
N GLN A 14 -2.71 -2.29 -7.22
CA GLN A 14 -2.83 -1.72 -8.55
C GLN A 14 -3.10 -0.22 -8.46
N MET A 15 -2.65 0.53 -9.46
CA MET A 15 -2.97 1.95 -9.59
C MET A 15 -4.33 2.13 -10.26
N GLN A 16 -5.16 3.01 -9.72
CA GLN A 16 -6.37 3.50 -10.35
C GLN A 16 -6.27 5.02 -10.50
N GLY A 17 -5.79 5.46 -11.66
CA GLY A 17 -5.40 6.85 -11.84
C GLY A 17 -4.25 7.21 -10.90
N LYS A 18 -4.51 8.07 -9.91
CA LYS A 18 -3.55 8.45 -8.87
C LYS A 18 -3.67 7.62 -7.59
N ASP A 19 -4.81 6.96 -7.41
CA ASP A 19 -5.14 6.26 -6.18
C ASP A 19 -4.62 4.82 -6.22
N LEU A 20 -4.43 4.25 -5.04
CA LEU A 20 -3.92 2.89 -4.84
C LEU A 20 -5.06 1.96 -4.44
N ILE A 21 -5.26 0.88 -5.20
CA ILE A 21 -6.22 -0.17 -4.87
C ILE A 21 -5.49 -1.39 -4.32
N LEU A 22 -5.89 -1.82 -3.12
CA LEU A 22 -5.37 -3.00 -2.45
C LEU A 22 -6.40 -4.13 -2.46
N ASN A 23 -5.96 -5.30 -2.90
CA ASN A 23 -6.70 -6.55 -2.79
C ASN A 23 -5.92 -7.45 -1.82
N VAL A 24 -6.30 -7.43 -0.54
CA VAL A 24 -5.55 -8.09 0.55
C VAL A 24 -6.43 -9.07 1.33
N GLY A 25 -7.32 -9.77 0.63
CA GLY A 25 -8.19 -10.81 1.20
C GLY A 25 -9.44 -10.32 1.90
N TYR A 26 -9.81 -9.04 1.75
CA TYR A 26 -11.14 -8.54 2.08
C TYR A 26 -12.13 -8.80 0.94
N SER A 27 -13.43 -8.86 1.26
CA SER A 27 -14.49 -9.10 0.27
C SER A 27 -14.60 -7.99 -0.78
N HIS A 28 -14.21 -6.77 -0.41
CA HIS A 28 -14.14 -5.61 -1.31
C HIS A 28 -12.71 -5.06 -1.35
N PRO A 29 -12.26 -4.51 -2.49
CA PRO A 29 -10.99 -3.82 -2.57
C PRO A 29 -10.94 -2.61 -1.64
N VAL A 30 -9.75 -2.29 -1.14
CA VAL A 30 -9.52 -1.08 -0.33
C VAL A 30 -8.85 -0.03 -1.20
N GLU A 31 -9.50 1.11 -1.35
CA GLU A 31 -8.98 2.27 -2.07
C GLU A 31 -8.27 3.22 -1.11
N ILE A 32 -7.07 3.64 -1.48
CA ILE A 32 -6.28 4.64 -0.77
C ILE A 32 -6.04 5.80 -1.71
N LYS A 33 -6.59 6.95 -1.33
CA LYS A 33 -6.49 8.17 -2.11
C LYS A 33 -5.11 8.78 -1.99
N ALA A 34 -4.57 9.25 -3.11
CA ALA A 34 -3.33 10.01 -3.09
C ALA A 34 -3.58 11.39 -2.47
N GLU A 35 -2.85 11.70 -1.39
CA GLU A 35 -2.79 13.05 -0.83
C GLU A 35 -1.93 13.97 -1.72
N GLU A 36 -2.07 15.29 -1.54
CA GLU A 36 -1.24 16.26 -2.24
C GLU A 36 0.25 16.01 -1.97
N ASN A 37 1.07 16.12 -3.02
CA ASN A 37 2.52 15.90 -2.99
C ASN A 37 2.95 14.47 -2.66
N ILE A 38 2.03 13.50 -2.76
CA ILE A 38 2.36 12.08 -2.71
C ILE A 38 2.04 11.41 -4.05
N THR A 39 2.93 10.49 -4.45
CA THR A 39 2.76 9.65 -5.62
C THR A 39 2.95 8.20 -5.21
N PHE A 40 2.04 7.35 -5.68
CA PHE A 40 2.17 5.90 -5.58
C PHE A 40 2.74 5.33 -6.87
N SER A 41 3.53 4.28 -6.74
CA SER A 41 3.88 3.41 -7.85
C SER A 41 3.81 1.95 -7.42
N VAL A 42 3.44 1.10 -8.37
CA VAL A 42 3.35 -0.35 -8.20
C VAL A 42 4.36 -0.97 -9.15
N GLU A 43 5.54 -1.34 -8.63
CA GLU A 43 6.63 -1.92 -9.43
C GLU A 43 6.32 -3.37 -9.82
N LYS A 44 5.67 -4.09 -8.91
CA LYS A 44 5.13 -5.43 -9.07
C LYS A 44 3.79 -5.45 -8.37
N ASN A 45 2.92 -6.40 -8.73
CA ASN A 45 1.62 -6.55 -8.06
C ASN A 45 1.72 -6.63 -6.53
N THR A 46 2.86 -7.07 -5.97
CA THR A 46 3.07 -7.17 -4.52
C THR A 46 3.99 -6.10 -3.94
N VAL A 47 4.47 -5.13 -4.72
CA VAL A 47 5.43 -4.11 -4.26
C VAL A 47 4.88 -2.72 -4.56
N VAL A 48 4.61 -1.97 -3.50
CA VAL A 48 4.11 -0.60 -3.54
C VAL A 48 5.19 0.35 -3.07
N LYS A 49 5.39 1.45 -3.80
CA LYS A 49 6.33 2.50 -3.43
C LYS A 49 5.57 3.81 -3.24
N VAL A 50 5.80 4.44 -2.10
CA VAL A 50 5.24 5.73 -1.70
C VAL A 50 6.34 6.78 -1.77
N GLU A 51 6.16 7.76 -2.63
CA GLU A 51 7.10 8.85 -2.87
C GLU A 51 6.43 10.20 -2.62
N GLY A 52 7.20 11.18 -2.18
CA GLY A 52 6.67 12.50 -1.85
C GLY A 52 7.76 13.40 -1.28
N ILE A 53 7.41 14.68 -1.13
CA ILE A 53 8.35 15.74 -0.74
C ILE A 53 8.64 15.67 0.78
N SER A 54 7.60 15.46 1.60
CA SER A 54 7.74 15.36 3.05
C SER A 54 7.94 13.92 3.52
N LYS A 55 8.97 13.70 4.34
CA LYS A 55 9.21 12.40 4.99
C LYS A 55 8.10 12.01 5.97
N GLU A 56 7.50 12.99 6.63
CA GLU A 56 6.43 12.77 7.60
C GLU A 56 5.16 12.28 6.89
N GLN A 57 4.73 12.97 5.83
CA GLN A 57 3.55 12.57 5.06
C GLN A 57 3.73 11.20 4.41
N VAL A 58 4.91 10.95 3.81
CA VAL A 58 5.24 9.63 3.23
C VAL A 58 5.21 8.53 4.31
N GLY A 59 5.72 8.81 5.50
CA GLY A 59 5.71 7.86 6.63
C GLY A 59 4.30 7.59 7.15
N ALA A 60 3.51 8.65 7.34
CA ALA A 60 2.13 8.56 7.81
C ALA A 60 1.27 7.76 6.82
N LEU A 61 1.35 8.07 5.52
CA LEU A 61 0.57 7.37 4.53
C LEU A 61 1.02 5.91 4.35
N ALA A 62 2.33 5.63 4.39
CA ALA A 62 2.83 4.25 4.41
C ALA A 62 2.34 3.48 5.65
N SER A 63 2.27 4.14 6.81
CA SER A 63 1.69 3.55 8.01
C SER A 63 0.20 3.25 7.84
N ASN A 64 -0.57 4.17 7.24
CA ASN A 64 -1.99 3.98 6.95
C ASN A 64 -2.21 2.78 6.01
N ILE A 65 -1.38 2.65 4.96
CA ILE A 65 -1.40 1.48 4.05
C ILE A 65 -1.15 0.19 4.84
N ARG A 66 -0.11 0.14 5.68
CA ARG A 66 0.22 -1.04 6.49
C ARG A 66 -0.89 -1.42 7.47
N SER A 67 -1.62 -0.44 8.00
CA SER A 67 -2.74 -0.67 8.93
C SER A 67 -3.95 -1.31 8.26
N VAL A 68 -4.09 -1.26 6.92
CA VAL A 68 -5.18 -1.95 6.20
C VAL A 68 -5.13 -3.46 6.45
N ARG A 69 -3.94 -4.05 6.42
CA ARG A 69 -3.72 -5.46 6.73
C ARG A 69 -2.38 -5.61 7.47
N PRO A 70 -2.39 -5.52 8.82
CA PRO A 70 -1.17 -5.70 9.59
C PRO A 70 -0.60 -7.11 9.38
N PRO A 71 0.73 -7.25 9.26
CA PRO A 71 1.37 -8.56 9.15
C PRO A 71 1.00 -9.47 10.33
N GLU A 72 0.41 -10.62 10.03
CA GLU A 72 0.09 -11.61 11.06
C GLU A 72 1.36 -12.24 11.67
N PRO A 73 1.34 -12.65 12.94
CA PRO A 73 2.54 -13.16 13.63
C PRO A 73 3.03 -14.52 13.12
N TYR A 74 2.20 -15.28 12.40
CA TYR A 74 2.53 -16.65 11.99
C TYR A 74 3.24 -16.72 10.64
N LYS A 75 2.60 -16.20 9.58
CA LYS A 75 3.14 -16.26 8.20
C LYS A 75 3.50 -14.89 7.66
N GLY A 76 3.43 -13.83 8.48
CA GLY A 76 3.72 -12.47 8.07
C GLY A 76 2.76 -11.93 7.00
N LYS A 77 1.61 -12.59 6.77
CA LYS A 77 0.64 -12.13 5.77
C LYS A 77 0.08 -10.78 6.17
N GLY A 78 0.18 -9.83 5.26
CA GLY A 78 -0.10 -8.41 5.45
C GLY A 78 0.38 -7.64 4.25
#